data_AF-A0A0E3SDQ5-F1
#
_entry.id   AF-A0A0E3SDQ5-F1
#
_cell.length_a   1.000
_cell.length_b   1.000
_cell.length_c   1.000
_cell.angle_alpha   90.00
_cell.angle_beta   90.00
_cell.angle_gamma   90.00
#
_symmetry.space_group_name_H-M   'P 1'
#
loop_
_entity.id
_entity.type
_entity.pdbx_description
1 polymer ?
#
loop_
_entity_poly.entity_id
_entity_poly.type
_entity_poly.pdbx_seq_one_letter_code
_entity_poly.pdbx_strand_id
1 'polypeptide(L)'
;MSESMRYEFAEEGIHFSVTCPSAVVSRIWKKPILGPVHEEVEAPEDAIPAEEAALIILEGVAEKKGIIVVPEEPGGWLWHEYCNSSEAAEDFLMKMAHERRIGWAKRQKV
;
A
#
# COMPACT_ATOMS: atom_id res chain seq x y z
N MET A 1 -3.26 -3.86 14.10
CA MET A 1 -4.34 -3.26 14.92
C MET A 1 -5.70 -3.84 14.53
N SER A 2 -6.04 -3.92 13.24
CA SER A 2 -7.26 -4.58 12.74
C SER A 2 -7.35 -6.08 13.03
N GLU A 3 -6.21 -6.79 13.02
CA GLU A 3 -6.20 -8.24 13.18
C GLU A 3 -6.71 -8.71 14.56
N SER A 4 -6.51 -7.92 15.62
CA SER A 4 -7.10 -8.21 16.94
C SER A 4 -8.64 -8.15 16.90
N MET A 5 -9.19 -7.17 16.19
CA MET A 5 -10.64 -7.00 16.05
C MET A 5 -11.31 -8.16 15.34
N ARG A 6 -10.60 -8.88 14.44
CA ARG A 6 -11.14 -10.08 13.78
C ARG A 6 -11.59 -11.13 14.77
N TYR A 7 -10.85 -11.33 15.87
CA TYR A 7 -11.17 -12.34 16.87
C TYR A 7 -12.15 -11.79 17.91
N GLU A 8 -12.01 -10.52 18.29
CA GLU A 8 -12.87 -9.86 19.28
C GLU A 8 -14.35 -9.83 18.85
N PHE A 9 -14.63 -9.64 17.56
CA PHE A 9 -16.00 -9.55 17.03
C PHE A 9 -16.43 -10.77 16.20
N ALA A 10 -15.66 -11.86 16.23
CA ALA A 10 -15.95 -13.05 15.43
C ALA A 10 -17.33 -13.64 15.77
N GLU A 11 -17.69 -13.65 17.06
CA GLU A 11 -18.97 -14.18 17.55
C GLU A 11 -20.17 -13.27 17.20
N GLU A 12 -19.92 -11.99 16.92
CA GLU A 12 -20.92 -11.03 16.47
C GLU A 12 -21.17 -11.10 14.96
N GLY A 13 -20.42 -11.94 14.24
CA GLY A 13 -20.51 -12.08 12.79
C GLY A 13 -19.99 -10.86 12.02
N ILE A 14 -19.19 -10.00 12.67
CA ILE A 14 -18.59 -8.81 12.05
C ILE A 14 -17.20 -9.18 11.51
N HIS A 15 -16.96 -8.83 10.24
CA HIS A 15 -15.69 -9.10 9.56
C HIS A 15 -14.91 -7.80 9.34
N PHE A 16 -13.60 -7.84 9.55
CA PHE A 16 -12.68 -6.74 9.32
C PHE A 16 -11.73 -7.08 8.18
N SER A 17 -11.53 -6.11 7.30
CA SER A 17 -10.55 -6.13 6.21
C SER A 17 -9.68 -4.88 6.30
N VAL A 18 -8.38 -5.04 6.08
CA VAL A 18 -7.45 -3.92 5.91
C VAL A 18 -6.87 -3.94 4.51
N THR A 19 -6.94 -2.80 3.86
CA THR A 19 -6.28 -2.58 2.58
C THR A 19 -4.86 -2.08 2.81
N CYS A 20 -3.91 -2.75 2.19
CA CYS A 20 -2.50 -2.37 2.12
C CYS A 20 -2.18 -1.96 0.68
N PRO A 21 -2.40 -0.68 0.30
CA PRO A 21 -2.16 -0.24 -1.06
C PRO A 21 -0.66 -0.06 -1.34
N SER A 22 -0.23 -0.57 -2.49
CA SER A 22 1.01 -0.17 -3.15
C SER A 22 0.73 1.04 -4.06
N ALA A 23 1.30 1.10 -5.26
CA ALA A 23 1.13 2.21 -6.18
C ALA A 23 -0.30 2.26 -6.77
N VAL A 24 -1.11 3.20 -6.27
CA VAL A 24 -2.45 3.50 -6.79
C VAL A 24 -2.53 4.97 -7.19
N VAL A 25 -2.73 5.22 -8.48
CA VAL A 25 -2.84 6.56 -9.04
C VAL A 25 -4.21 7.14 -8.72
N SER A 26 -4.29 7.77 -7.55
CA SER A 26 -5.48 8.47 -7.08
C SER A 26 -5.33 9.98 -7.19
N ARG A 27 -6.41 10.72 -6.89
CA ARG A 27 -6.41 12.19 -6.88
C ARG A 27 -5.36 12.81 -5.94
N ILE A 28 -4.84 12.05 -4.98
CA ILE A 28 -3.83 12.52 -4.03
C ILE A 28 -2.39 12.16 -4.44
N TRP A 29 -2.17 11.40 -5.52
CA TRP A 29 -0.83 10.89 -5.90
C TRP A 29 0.25 11.97 -5.97
N LYS A 30 -0.05 13.07 -6.68
CA LYS A 30 0.86 14.20 -6.89
C LYS A 30 0.75 15.28 -5.81
N LYS A 31 -0.06 15.03 -4.77
CA LYS A 31 -0.42 16.04 -3.77
C LYS A 31 0.25 15.73 -2.43
N PRO A 32 1.22 16.55 -1.99
CA PRO A 32 1.81 16.41 -0.68
C PRO A 32 0.78 16.78 0.41
N ILE A 33 1.04 16.37 1.66
CA ILE A 33 0.16 16.70 2.81
C ILE A 33 -0.02 18.23 2.91
N LEU A 34 1.06 18.98 2.68
CA LEU A 34 1.09 20.44 2.61
C LEU A 34 1.88 20.85 1.37
N GLY A 35 1.36 21.80 0.59
CA GLY A 35 2.03 22.34 -0.59
C GLY A 35 1.23 22.21 -1.90
N PRO A 36 1.82 22.68 -3.02
CA PRO A 36 1.20 22.61 -4.34
C PRO A 36 1.22 21.18 -4.91
N VAL A 37 0.46 20.97 -5.98
CA VAL A 37 0.51 19.71 -6.77
C VAL A 37 1.82 19.66 -7.55
N HIS A 38 2.49 18.52 -7.51
CA HIS A 38 3.75 18.26 -8.23
C HIS A 38 3.47 17.52 -9.55
N GLU A 39 3.20 18.26 -10.62
CA GLU A 39 2.84 17.68 -11.92
C GLU A 39 3.95 16.83 -12.53
N GLU A 40 5.20 17.11 -12.18
CA GLU A 40 6.41 16.40 -12.59
C GLU A 40 6.53 14.99 -11.98
N VAL A 41 5.70 14.65 -10.98
CA VAL A 41 5.73 13.32 -10.36
C VAL A 41 4.98 12.34 -11.24
N GLU A 42 5.74 11.46 -11.89
CA GLU A 42 5.21 10.35 -12.66
C GLU A 42 4.84 9.17 -11.74
N ALA A 43 3.80 8.44 -12.14
CA ALA A 43 3.47 7.16 -11.52
C ALA A 43 4.43 6.08 -12.05
N PRO A 44 4.83 5.09 -11.23
CA PRO A 44 5.59 3.96 -11.73
C PRO A 44 4.75 3.12 -12.69
N GLU A 45 5.40 2.36 -13.57
CA GLU A 45 4.74 1.59 -14.63
C GLU A 45 3.76 0.53 -14.10
N ASP A 46 3.98 0.04 -12.89
CA ASP A 46 3.15 -0.94 -12.19
C ASP A 46 2.01 -0.33 -11.38
N ALA A 47 1.80 1.00 -11.45
CA ALA A 47 0.72 1.66 -10.75
C ALA A 47 -0.63 1.44 -11.43
N ILE A 48 -1.66 1.14 -10.64
CA ILE A 48 -3.03 0.97 -11.13
C ILE A 48 -3.90 2.22 -10.89
N PRO A 49 -4.96 2.45 -11.68
CA PRO A 49 -5.96 3.48 -11.41
C PRO A 49 -6.75 3.25 -10.11
N ALA A 50 -7.32 4.32 -9.55
CA ALA A 50 -8.10 4.24 -8.32
C ALA A 50 -9.38 3.39 -8.46
N GLU A 51 -10.02 3.43 -9.64
CA GLU A 51 -11.21 2.65 -9.96
C GLU A 51 -10.91 1.14 -9.93
N GLU A 52 -9.77 0.74 -10.48
CA GLU A 52 -9.31 -0.65 -10.47
C GLU A 52 -8.98 -1.11 -9.04
N ALA A 53 -8.26 -0.28 -8.28
CA ALA A 53 -7.98 -0.57 -6.87
C ALA A 53 -9.27 -0.75 -6.05
N ALA A 54 -10.29 0.07 -6.30
CA ALA A 54 -11.58 -0.04 -5.62
C ALA A 54 -12.27 -1.38 -5.89
N LEU A 55 -12.22 -1.89 -7.13
CA LEU A 55 -12.78 -3.20 -7.47
C LEU A 55 -12.08 -4.32 -6.71
N ILE A 56 -10.75 -4.33 -6.68
CA ILE A 56 -9.93 -5.32 -5.95
C ILE A 56 -10.26 -5.28 -4.45
N ILE A 57 -10.39 -4.09 -3.88
CA ILE A 57 -10.75 -3.91 -2.47
C ILE A 57 -12.14 -4.49 -2.17
N LEU A 58 -13.13 -4.16 -3.02
CA LEU A 58 -14.50 -4.64 -2.84
C LEU A 58 -14.60 -6.17 -2.97
N GLU A 59 -13.87 -6.77 -3.91
CA GLU A 59 -13.77 -8.21 -4.05
C GLU A 59 -13.15 -8.85 -2.81
N GLY A 60 -12.02 -8.32 -2.32
CA GLY A 60 -11.40 -8.82 -1.09
C GLY A 60 -12.28 -8.71 0.15
N VAL A 61 -13.07 -7.62 0.26
CA VAL A 61 -14.06 -7.44 1.34
C VAL A 61 -15.21 -8.44 1.20
N ALA A 62 -15.72 -8.66 -0.01
CA ALA A 62 -16.77 -9.65 -0.27
C ALA A 62 -16.32 -11.08 0.10
N GLU A 63 -15.05 -11.39 -0.15
CA GLU A 63 -14.40 -12.65 0.24
C GLU A 63 -13.99 -12.70 1.71
N LYS A 64 -14.22 -11.65 2.49
CA LYS A 64 -13.86 -11.53 3.92
C LYS A 64 -12.35 -11.71 4.17
N LYS A 65 -11.50 -11.29 3.23
CA LYS A 65 -10.04 -11.28 3.39
C LYS A 65 -9.67 -10.32 4.53
N GLY A 66 -8.80 -10.76 5.45
CA GLY A 66 -8.33 -9.91 6.55
C GLY A 66 -7.39 -8.81 6.08
N ILE A 67 -6.50 -9.14 5.15
CA ILE A 67 -5.52 -8.23 4.57
C ILE A 67 -5.66 -8.32 3.05
N ILE A 68 -5.81 -7.16 2.42
CA ILE A 68 -6.01 -7.00 0.98
C ILE A 68 -4.88 -6.14 0.45
N VAL A 69 -3.93 -6.76 -0.25
CA VAL A 69 -2.83 -6.05 -0.90
C VAL A 69 -3.30 -5.60 -2.28
N VAL A 70 -3.06 -4.32 -2.64
CA VAL A 70 -3.59 -3.75 -3.89
C VAL A 70 -2.58 -2.80 -4.56
N PRO A 71 -2.13 -3.07 -5.80
CA PRO A 71 -2.28 -4.33 -6.55
C PRO A 71 -1.57 -5.50 -5.87
N GLU A 72 -2.02 -6.74 -6.16
CA GLU A 72 -1.42 -7.98 -5.62
C GLU A 72 -0.02 -8.23 -6.17
N GLU A 73 0.29 -7.84 -7.39
CA GLU A 73 1.65 -7.84 -7.92
C GLU A 73 2.10 -6.40 -8.20
N PRO A 74 3.30 -5.98 -7.76
CA PRO A 74 4.31 -6.75 -7.02
C PRO A 74 4.13 -6.75 -5.49
N GLY A 75 3.09 -6.10 -4.96
CA GLY A 75 2.95 -5.83 -3.52
C GLY A 75 2.77 -7.08 -2.65
N GLY A 76 2.15 -8.12 -3.20
CA GLY A 76 1.79 -9.36 -2.52
C GLY A 76 3.00 -10.20 -2.15
N TRP A 77 4.00 -10.28 -3.03
CA TRP A 77 5.29 -10.91 -2.71
C TRP A 77 5.95 -10.24 -1.50
N LEU A 78 6.04 -8.91 -1.51
CA LEU A 78 6.69 -8.17 -0.42
C LEU A 78 5.94 -8.34 0.90
N TRP A 79 4.61 -8.32 0.86
CA TRP A 79 3.78 -8.60 2.03
C TRP A 79 4.01 -10.02 2.57
N HIS A 80 4.02 -11.03 1.68
CA HIS A 80 4.27 -12.41 2.05
C HIS A 80 5.64 -12.59 2.71
N GLU A 81 6.70 -12.06 2.11
CA GLU A 81 8.06 -12.14 2.66
C GLU A 81 8.21 -11.40 3.99
N TYR A 82 7.55 -10.25 4.14
CA TYR A 82 7.51 -9.52 5.40
C TYR A 82 6.86 -10.36 6.52
N CYS A 83 5.72 -10.99 6.25
CA CYS A 83 5.06 -11.88 7.22
C CYS A 83 5.95 -13.06 7.64
N ASN A 84 6.82 -13.53 6.75
CA ASN A 84 7.74 -14.62 7.01
C ASN A 84 9.06 -14.18 7.66
N SER A 85 9.19 -12.88 8.04
CA SER A 85 10.41 -12.32 8.63
C SER A 85 11.65 -12.56 7.77
N SER A 86 11.48 -12.49 6.45
CA SER A 86 12.53 -12.70 5.46
C SER A 86 13.56 -11.57 5.52
N GLU A 87 14.85 -11.90 5.69
CA GLU A 87 15.94 -10.91 5.64
C GLU A 87 15.94 -10.14 4.32
N ALA A 88 15.58 -10.79 3.22
CA ALA A 88 15.48 -10.17 1.90
C ALA A 88 14.41 -9.06 1.85
N ALA A 89 13.27 -9.25 2.54
CA ALA A 89 12.24 -8.21 2.63
C ALA A 89 12.72 -7.04 3.48
N GLU A 90 13.37 -7.30 4.61
CA GLU A 90 13.91 -6.25 5.49
C GLU A 90 14.95 -5.38 4.74
N ASP A 91 15.90 -6.02 4.07
CA ASP A 91 16.93 -5.33 3.27
C ASP A 91 16.30 -4.50 2.14
N PHE A 92 15.32 -5.07 1.44
CA PHE A 92 14.60 -4.36 0.39
C PHE A 92 13.86 -3.13 0.93
N LEU A 93 13.12 -3.28 2.03
CA LEU A 93 12.36 -2.20 2.66
C LEU A 93 13.28 -1.08 3.17
N MET A 94 14.39 -1.44 3.79
CA MET A 94 15.39 -0.49 4.29
C MET A 94 16.06 0.28 3.15
N LYS A 95 16.41 -0.41 2.05
CA LYS A 95 16.93 0.23 0.83
C LYS A 95 15.91 1.18 0.20
N MET A 96 14.67 0.73 0.01
CA MET A 96 13.59 1.54 -0.55
C MET A 96 13.35 2.81 0.27
N ALA A 97 13.34 2.70 1.60
CA ALA A 97 13.17 3.86 2.49
C ALA A 97 14.33 4.86 2.35
N HIS A 98 15.57 4.37 2.23
CA HIS A 98 16.74 5.20 2.00
C HIS A 98 16.67 5.95 0.66
N GLU A 99 16.38 5.25 -0.43
CA GLU A 99 16.27 5.83 -1.77
C GLU A 99 15.16 6.88 -1.87
N ARG A 100 13.99 6.61 -1.27
CA ARG A 100 12.88 7.58 -1.20
C ARG A 100 13.26 8.85 -0.45
N ARG A 101 13.98 8.74 0.67
CA ARG A 101 14.49 9.93 1.41
C ARG A 101 15.47 10.75 0.57
N ILE A 102 16.43 10.11 -0.10
CA ILE A 102 17.40 10.80 -0.97
C ILE A 102 16.68 11.47 -2.14
N GLY A 103 15.76 10.77 -2.79
CA GLY A 103 14.97 11.29 -3.90
C GLY A 103 14.17 12.53 -3.48
N TRP A 104 13.53 12.48 -2.31
CA TRP A 104 12.80 13.63 -1.76
C TRP A 104 13.72 14.82 -1.45
N ALA A 105 14.85 14.59 -0.78
CA ALA A 105 15.81 15.65 -0.43
C ALA A 105 16.38 16.36 -1.67
N LYS A 106 16.55 15.64 -2.79
CA LYS A 106 16.96 16.24 -4.07
C LYS A 106 15.87 17.15 -4.64
N ARG A 107 14.58 16.77 -4.53
CA ARG A 107 13.44 17.53 -5.04
C ARG A 107 13.17 18.83 -4.26
N GLN A 108 13.49 18.89 -2.97
CA GLN A 108 13.32 20.12 -2.17
C GLN A 108 14.40 21.19 -2.39
N LYS A 109 15.50 20.86 -3.09
CA LYS A 109 16.60 21.80 -3.38
C LYS A 109 16.46 22.50 -4.73
N VAL A 110 15.35 22.27 -5.43
CA VAL A 110 15.00 22.89 -6.72
C VAL A 110 13.87 23.88 -6.48
#